data_AF-A0A9W6CEV4-F1
#
_entry.id   AF-A0A9W6CEV4-F1
#
_cell.length_a   1.000
_cell.length_b   1.000
_cell.length_c   1.000
_cell.angle_alpha   90.00
_cell.angle_beta   90.00
_cell.angle_gamma   90.00
#
_symmetry.space_group_name_H-M   'P 1'
#
loop_
_entity.id
_entity.type
_entity.pdbx_description
1 polymer ?
#
loop_
_entity_poly.entity_id
_entity_poly.type
_entity_poly.pdbx_seq_one_letter_code
_entity_poly.pdbx_strand_id
1 'polypeptide(L)' 'MKNKKSDDNKENNKLAIGLCLGLSFGLLFDNLALGLCLGVAFGCMPDFNGKGKK' A
#
# COMPACT_ATOMS: atom_id res chain seq x y z
N MET A 1 -16.09 -20.25 11.55
CA MET A 1 -15.35 -19.01 11.89
C MET A 1 -15.65 -17.96 10.83
N LYS A 2 -16.23 -16.82 11.22
CA LYS A 2 -16.17 -15.61 10.39
C LYS A 2 -14.68 -15.20 10.37
N ASN A 3 -14.08 -14.67 9.32
CA ASN A 3 -14.57 -13.50 8.62
C ASN A 3 -13.66 -13.16 7.42
N LYS A 4 -14.30 -12.64 6.38
CA LYS A 4 -13.76 -11.72 5.38
C LYS A 4 -12.89 -12.30 4.25
N LYS A 5 -13.59 -12.85 3.24
CA LYS A 5 -13.27 -12.53 1.84
C LYS A 5 -13.29 -11.01 1.70
N SER A 6 -12.13 -10.40 1.57
CA SER A 6 -12.00 -9.03 1.03
C SER A 6 -11.55 -9.16 -0.41
N ASP A 7 -12.49 -9.55 -1.27
CA ASP A 7 -12.35 -9.47 -2.73
C ASP A 7 -12.91 -8.12 -3.20
N ASP A 8 -12.26 -7.04 -2.78
CA ASP A 8 -12.70 -5.70 -3.16
C ASP A 8 -11.46 -4.84 -3.42
N ASN A 9 -11.25 -4.49 -4.69
CA ASN A 9 -10.25 -3.55 -5.19
C ASN A 9 -8.77 -3.95 -5.09
N LYS A 10 -8.24 -4.55 -6.18
CA LYS A 10 -6.80 -4.78 -6.41
C LYS A 10 -5.93 -3.53 -6.16
N GLU A 11 -6.48 -2.35 -6.35
CA GLU A 11 -5.84 -1.05 -6.11
C GLU A 11 -5.69 -0.71 -4.62
N ASN A 12 -6.73 -0.93 -3.82
CA ASN A 12 -6.70 -0.65 -2.38
C ASN A 12 -5.83 -1.65 -1.59
N ASN A 13 -5.73 -2.90 -2.08
CA ASN A 13 -4.88 -3.92 -1.46
C ASN A 13 -3.38 -3.58 -1.56
N LYS A 14 -2.92 -2.95 -2.65
CA LYS A 14 -1.51 -2.55 -2.82
C LYS A 14 -1.12 -1.45 -1.84
N LEU A 15 -2.00 -0.46 -1.65
CA LEU A 15 -1.83 0.61 -0.67
C LEU A 15 -1.78 0.07 0.76
N ALA A 16 -2.70 -0.83 1.12
CA ALA A 16 -2.76 -1.43 2.44
C ALA A 16 -1.50 -2.28 2.75
N ILE A 17 -1.02 -3.06 1.78
CA ILE A 17 0.21 -3.86 1.92
C ILE A 17 1.45 -2.95 2.01
N GLY A 18 1.54 -1.91 1.18
CA GLY A 18 2.64 -0.94 1.22
C GLY A 18 2.70 -0.19 2.56
N LEU A 19 1.54 0.23 3.08
CA LEU A 19 1.42 0.85 4.40
C LEU A 19 1.81 -0.10 5.53
N CYS A 20 1.29 -1.34 5.55
CA CYS A 20 1.56 -2.30 6.62
C CYS A 20 3.04 -2.71 6.67
N LEU A 21 3.66 -2.93 5.51
CA LEU A 21 5.10 -3.20 5.39
C LEU A 21 5.93 -1.97 5.77
N GLY A 22 5.59 -0.78 5.25
CA GLY A 22 6.29 0.46 5.53
C GLY A 22 6.22 0.89 7.00
N LEU A 23 5.06 0.71 7.65
CA LEU A 23 4.89 0.92 9.08
C LEU A 23 5.73 -0.05 9.90
N SER A 24 5.72 -1.35 9.56
CA SER A 24 6.50 -2.36 10.28
C SER A 24 8.02 -2.12 10.16
N PHE A 25 8.49 -1.76 8.97
CA PHE A 25 9.91 -1.41 8.75
C PHE A 25 10.30 -0.07 9.38
N GLY A 26 9.40 0.92 9.33
CA GLY A 26 9.63 2.25 9.92
C GLY A 26 9.70 2.21 11.44
N LEU A 27 8.86 1.40 12.09
CA LEU A 27 8.94 1.14 13.54
C LEU A 27 10.25 0.43 13.91
N LEU A 28 10.74 -0.48 13.08
CA LEU A 28 11.96 -1.25 13.35
C LEU A 28 13.23 -0.39 13.28
N PHE A 29 13.26 0.62 12.41
CA PHE A 29 14.40 1.51 12.21
C PHE A 29 14.34 2.79 13.06
N ASP A 30 13.37 2.91 13.97
CA ASP A 30 13.04 4.16 14.70
C ASP A 30 12.91 5.38 13.75
N ASN A 31 12.54 5.08 12.50
CA ASN A 31 12.44 6.02 11.39
C ASN A 31 11.12 5.76 10.68
N LEU A 32 10.04 5.93 11.44
CA LEU A 32 8.67 5.71 10.99
C LEU A 32 8.34 6.55 9.76
N ALA A 33 8.86 7.78 9.70
CA ALA A 33 8.68 8.67 8.57
C ALA A 33 9.25 8.11 7.26
N LEU A 34 10.45 7.51 7.30
CA LEU A 34 11.06 6.90 6.11
C LEU A 34 10.33 5.64 5.68
N GLY A 35 9.98 4.77 6.63
CA GLY A 35 9.22 3.54 6.35
C GLY A 35 7.83 3.82 5.78
N LEU A 36 7.11 4.81 6.34
CA LEU A 36 5.80 5.23 5.85
C LEU A 36 5.90 5.91 4.48
N CYS A 37 6.90 6.79 4.27
CA CYS A 37 7.12 7.46 2.99
C CYS A 37 7.36 6.45 1.87
N LEU A 38 8.23 5.45 2.10
CA LEU A 38 8.49 4.39 1.14
C LEU A 38 7.27 3.48 0.94
N GLY A 39 6.57 3.11 2.02
CA GLY A 39 5.37 2.28 1.97
C GLY A 39 4.21 2.92 1.21
N VAL A 40 3.98 4.22 1.43
CA VAL A 40 3.01 5.01 0.68
C VAL A 40 3.48 5.25 -0.74
N ALA A 41 4.76 5.54 -1.00
CA ALA A 41 5.27 5.73 -2.36
C ALA A 41 5.09 4.46 -3.21
N PHE A 42 5.35 3.28 -2.63
CA PHE A 42 5.12 1.98 -3.31
C PHE A 42 3.65 1.60 -3.41
N GLY A 43 2.86 1.86 -2.36
CA GLY A 43 1.45 1.51 -2.32
C GLY A 43 0.56 2.42 -3.16
N CYS A 44 0.86 3.72 -3.15
CA CYS A 44 0.16 4.80 -3.84
C CYS A 44 0.71 5.05 -5.24
N MET A 45 1.76 4.33 -5.68
CA MET A 45 2.30 4.48 -7.04
C MET A 45 1.14 4.29 -8.02
N PRO A 46 0.66 5.37 -8.66
CA PRO A 46 -0.48 5.26 -9.55
C PRO A 46 -0.02 4.37 -10.68
N ASP A 47 -0.80 3.35 -11.00
CA ASP A 47 -0.60 2.56 -12.20
C ASP A 47 -0.88 3.50 -13.39
N PHE A 48 0.11 4.33 -13.77
CA PHE A 48 0.08 5.17 -14.97
C PHE A 48 0.14 4.31 -16.24
N ASN A 49 -0.31 3.06 -16.18
CA ASN A 49 -0.55 2.21 -17.32
C ASN A 49 -1.89 2.61 -17.96
N GLY A 50 -1.84 3.71 -18.71
CA GLY A 50 -2.71 4.05 -19.83
C GLY A 50 -4.15 3.54 -19.81
N LYS A 51 -5.07 4.37 -19.31
CA LYS A 51 -6.42 4.47 -19.90
C LYS A 51 -6.64 5.86 -20.46
N GLY A 52 -5.94 6.15 -21.56
CA GLY A 52 -6.58 6.87 -22.65
C GLY A 52 -7.69 5.98 -23.21
N LYS A 53 -8.92 6.12 -22.71
CA LYS A 53 -10.11 5.59 -23.36
C LYS A 53 -11.26 6.59 -23.28
N LYS A 54 -11.38 7.32 -24.40
CA LYS A 54 -12.54 8.04 -24.96
C LYS A 54 -12.83 9.41 -24.35
#